data_AF-A0AAX1N132-F1
#
_entry.id   AF-A0AAX1N132-F1
#
_cell.length_a   1.000
_cell.length_b   1.000
_cell.length_c   1.000
_cell.angle_alpha   90.00
_cell.angle_beta   90.00
_cell.angle_gamma   90.00
#
_symmetry.space_group_name_H-M   'P 1'
#
loop_
_entity.id
_entity.type
_entity.pdbx_description
1 polymer ?
#
loop_
_entity_poly.entity_id
_entity_poly.type
_entity_poly.pdbx_seq_one_letter_code
_entity_poly.pdbx_strand_id
1 'polypeptide(L)'
;MVTYFQITLEGELKYSDIVTPIFLVVSNRNSQLKFDLDTNGEILSKSEYETLLDSGKNQYADSRIYETFLQLRDQGVDAMLQDYIDELIGEFESEFIINKLIDLGIFEEEQSLRNAS
;
A
#
# COMPACT_ATOMS: atom_id res chain seq x y z
N MET A 1 -13.86 9.59 5.42
CA MET A 1 -13.40 9.98 4.08
C MET A 1 -13.29 8.72 3.22
N VAL A 2 -13.64 8.80 1.94
CA VAL A 2 -13.50 7.71 0.97
C VAL A 2 -12.59 8.20 -0.15
N THR A 3 -11.57 7.44 -0.47
CA THR A 3 -10.60 7.72 -1.52
C THR A 3 -10.65 6.59 -2.54
N TYR A 4 -10.55 6.92 -3.82
CA TYR A 4 -10.51 5.97 -4.92
C TYR A 4 -9.10 5.98 -5.50
N PHE A 5 -8.47 4.80 -5.56
CA PHE A 5 -7.13 4.62 -6.10
C PHE A 5 -7.21 3.69 -7.30
N GLN A 6 -6.81 4.16 -8.47
CA GLN A 6 -6.84 3.33 -9.67
C GLN A 6 -5.82 2.21 -9.55
N ILE A 7 -6.26 0.96 -9.74
CA ILE A 7 -5.37 -0.19 -9.69
C ILE A 7 -4.71 -0.32 -11.07
N THR A 8 -3.39 -0.36 -11.08
CA THR A 8 -2.64 -0.70 -12.29
C THR A 8 -2.62 -2.22 -12.42
N LEU A 9 -3.09 -2.75 -13.54
CA LEU A 9 -3.07 -4.19 -13.80
C LEU A 9 -1.67 -4.60 -14.26
N GLU A 10 -0.78 -4.93 -13.33
CA GLU A 10 0.56 -5.41 -13.62
C GLU A 10 0.66 -6.94 -13.51
N GLY A 11 1.50 -7.56 -14.36
CA GLY A 11 1.83 -8.99 -14.27
C GLY A 11 0.64 -9.94 -14.45
N GLU A 12 0.21 -10.57 -13.36
CA GLU A 12 -0.69 -11.74 -13.29
C GLU A 12 -2.08 -11.52 -13.93
N LEU A 13 -2.53 -10.26 -14.00
CA LEU A 13 -3.84 -9.90 -14.56
C LEU A 13 -3.73 -9.22 -15.92
N LYS A 14 -2.52 -9.13 -16.51
CA LYS A 14 -2.31 -8.52 -17.83
C LYS A 14 -3.04 -9.26 -18.97
N TYR A 15 -3.50 -10.49 -18.71
CA TYR A 15 -4.26 -11.33 -19.64
C TYR A 15 -5.70 -11.57 -19.19
N SER A 16 -6.20 -10.90 -18.14
CA SER A 16 -7.62 -11.00 -17.78
C SER A 16 -8.46 -10.22 -18.79
N ASP A 17 -9.72 -10.63 -18.97
CA ASP A 17 -10.68 -9.97 -19.88
C ASP A 17 -11.19 -8.62 -19.32
N ILE A 18 -10.50 -8.04 -18.32
CA ILE A 18 -10.85 -6.76 -17.71
C ILE A 18 -10.52 -5.66 -18.71
N VAL A 19 -11.56 -4.97 -19.18
CA VAL A 19 -11.44 -3.93 -20.21
C VAL A 19 -11.75 -2.53 -19.68
N THR A 20 -12.28 -2.44 -18.47
CA THR A 20 -12.53 -1.16 -17.79
C THR A 20 -11.62 -0.97 -16.57
N PRO A 21 -11.32 0.29 -16.20
CA PRO A 21 -10.53 0.57 -15.00
C PRO A 21 -11.24 0.09 -13.74
N ILE A 22 -10.48 -0.58 -12.86
CA ILE A 22 -10.91 -0.99 -11.53
C ILE A 22 -10.23 -0.10 -10.50
N PHE A 23 -10.98 0.32 -9.48
CA PHE A 23 -10.48 1.20 -8.43
C PHE A 23 -10.51 0.48 -7.08
N LEU A 24 -9.42 0.62 -6.32
CA LEU A 24 -9.41 0.35 -4.90
C LEU A 24 -10.18 1.46 -4.19
N VAL A 25 -11.18 1.08 -3.42
CA VAL A 25 -11.94 1.99 -2.55
C VAL A 25 -11.35 1.90 -1.15
N VAL A 26 -10.70 2.99 -0.71
CA VAL A 26 -10.12 3.12 0.62
C VAL A 26 -11.05 3.98 1.47
N SER A 27 -11.52 3.44 2.60
CA SER A 27 -12.34 4.19 3.53
C SER A 27 -11.82 4.07 4.95
N ASN A 28 -11.88 5.18 5.71
CA ASN A 28 -11.54 5.16 7.13
C ASN A 28 -12.81 4.99 7.96
N ARG A 29 -12.91 3.90 8.74
CA ARG A 29 -13.98 3.65 9.70
C ARG A 29 -13.37 3.30 11.06
N ASN A 30 -13.72 4.06 12.09
CA ASN A 30 -13.21 3.88 13.45
C ASN A 30 -11.67 3.89 13.53
N SER A 31 -11.02 4.81 12.82
CA SER A 31 -9.55 4.92 12.74
C SER A 31 -8.85 3.69 12.17
N GLN A 32 -9.55 2.91 11.35
CA GLN A 32 -8.98 1.80 10.60
C GLN A 32 -9.33 1.95 9.12
N LEU A 33 -8.34 1.72 8.26
CA LEU A 33 -8.58 1.63 6.82
C LEU A 33 -9.36 0.34 6.49
N LYS A 34 -10.32 0.49 5.58
CA LYS A 34 -11.07 -0.58 4.96
C LYS A 34 -10.90 -0.46 3.45
N PHE A 35 -10.71 -1.60 2.81
CA PHE A 35 -10.39 -1.73 1.40
C PHE A 35 -11.48 -2.57 0.72
N ASP A 36 -11.96 -2.08 -0.42
CA ASP A 36 -12.92 -2.73 -1.30
C ASP A 36 -12.56 -2.41 -2.76
N LEU A 37 -13.27 -2.98 -3.74
CA LEU A 37 -13.10 -2.68 -5.15
C LEU A 37 -14.37 -2.06 -5.73
N ASP A 38 -14.20 -0.99 -6.50
CA ASP A 38 -15.18 -0.54 -7.47
C ASP A 38 -14.77 -1.11 -8.84
N THR A 39 -15.51 -2.11 -9.29
CA THR A 39 -15.22 -2.86 -10.52
C THR A 39 -15.76 -2.18 -11.77
N ASN A 40 -16.45 -1.04 -11.63
CA ASN A 40 -16.99 -0.26 -12.74
C ASN A 40 -17.85 -1.09 -13.73
N GLY A 41 -18.55 -2.11 -13.23
CA GLY A 41 -19.41 -2.99 -14.02
C GLY A 41 -18.78 -4.31 -14.48
N GLU A 42 -17.48 -4.53 -14.23
CA GLU A 42 -16.84 -5.83 -14.46
C GLU A 42 -17.38 -6.88 -13.50
N ILE A 43 -17.67 -8.07 -14.05
CA ILE A 43 -18.05 -9.24 -13.26
C ILE A 43 -16.77 -10.03 -12.98
N LEU A 44 -16.30 -9.94 -11.74
CA LEU A 44 -15.12 -10.66 -11.29
C LEU A 44 -15.51 -12.01 -10.68
N SER A 45 -14.75 -13.04 -11.01
CA SER A 45 -14.71 -14.24 -10.17
C SER A 45 -14.16 -13.89 -8.79
N LYS A 46 -14.47 -14.73 -7.80
CA LYS A 46 -13.95 -14.53 -6.43
C LYS A 46 -12.42 -14.45 -6.40
N SER A 47 -11.74 -15.30 -7.17
CA SER A 47 -10.28 -15.31 -7.24
C SER A 47 -9.73 -14.00 -7.83
N GLU A 48 -10.33 -13.50 -8.91
CA GLU A 48 -9.92 -12.24 -9.53
C GLU A 48 -10.11 -11.06 -8.59
N TYR A 49 -11.26 -11.02 -7.90
CA TYR A 49 -11.53 -9.98 -6.91
C TYR A 49 -10.48 -10.00 -5.79
N GLU A 50 -10.14 -11.17 -5.25
CA GLU A 50 -9.14 -11.30 -4.17
C GLU A 50 -7.74 -10.89 -4.66
N THR A 51 -7.31 -11.35 -5.84
CA THR A 51 -6.02 -10.95 -6.44
C THR A 51 -5.96 -9.45 -6.72
N LEU A 52 -7.01 -8.85 -7.27
CA LEU A 52 -7.08 -7.42 -7.53
C LEU A 52 -7.06 -6.61 -6.24
N LEU A 53 -7.81 -7.04 -5.23
CA LEU A 53 -7.87 -6.36 -3.95
C LEU A 53 -6.50 -6.37 -3.27
N ASP A 54 -5.78 -7.50 -3.32
CA ASP A 54 -4.43 -7.60 -2.77
C ASP A 54 -3.42 -6.74 -3.54
N SER A 55 -3.45 -6.80 -4.88
CA SER A 55 -2.62 -5.95 -5.74
C SER A 55 -2.87 -4.46 -5.49
N GLY A 56 -4.14 -4.05 -5.42
CA GLY A 56 -4.53 -2.68 -5.14
C GLY A 56 -4.04 -2.20 -3.76
N LYS A 57 -4.23 -3.02 -2.72
CA LYS A 57 -3.71 -2.72 -1.37
C LYS A 57 -2.20 -2.53 -1.37
N ASN A 58 -1.47 -3.40 -2.06
CA ASN A 58 -0.01 -3.30 -2.19
C ASN A 58 0.42 -2.02 -2.90
N GLN A 59 -0.19 -1.69 -4.04
CA GLN A 59 0.11 -0.44 -4.78
C GLN A 59 -0.23 0.83 -3.97
N TYR A 60 -1.35 0.79 -3.24
CA TYR A 60 -1.75 1.88 -2.35
C TYR A 60 -0.73 2.06 -1.21
N ALA A 61 -0.27 0.96 -0.61
CA ALA A 61 0.76 0.99 0.42
C ALA A 61 2.09 1.55 -0.08
N ASP A 62 2.55 1.10 -1.24
CA ASP A 62 3.79 1.58 -1.85
C ASP A 62 3.73 3.10 -2.06
N SER A 63 2.60 3.58 -2.60
CA SER A 63 2.36 5.01 -2.82
C SER A 63 2.37 5.78 -1.50
N ARG A 64 1.62 5.30 -0.51
CA ARG A 64 1.47 5.97 0.78
C ARG A 64 2.80 6.04 1.55
N ILE A 65 3.58 4.97 1.54
CA ILE A 65 4.91 4.91 2.18
C ILE A 65 5.88 5.86 1.48
N TYR A 66 5.90 5.87 0.15
CA TYR A 66 6.75 6.77 -0.60
C TYR A 66 6.36 8.24 -0.38
N GLU A 67 5.06 8.55 -0.32
CA GLU A 67 4.57 9.88 0.04
C GLU A 67 5.04 10.31 1.43
N THR A 68 4.96 9.43 2.43
CA THR A 68 5.48 9.71 3.79
C THR A 68 6.97 9.98 3.77
N PHE A 69 7.76 9.19 3.02
CA PHE A 69 9.19 9.44 2.83
C PHE A 69 9.46 10.84 2.26
N LEU A 70 8.75 11.22 1.20
CA LEU A 70 8.89 12.55 0.60
C LEU A 70 8.50 13.65 1.58
N GLN A 71 7.42 13.48 2.34
CA GLN A 71 6.95 14.45 3.33
C GLN A 71 7.99 14.68 4.44
N LEU A 72 8.55 13.61 5.02
CA LEU A 72 9.57 13.73 6.07
C LEU A 72 10.85 14.38 5.54
N ARG A 73 11.26 14.04 4.32
CA ARG A 73 12.42 14.67 3.66
C ARG A 73 12.19 16.15 3.40
N ASP A 74 11.01 16.54 2.91
CA ASP A 74 10.66 17.94 2.63
C ASP A 74 10.61 18.79 3.91
N GLN A 75 10.31 18.16 5.06
CA GLN A 75 10.37 18.78 6.38
C GLN A 75 11.81 18.86 6.94
N GLY A 76 12.80 18.26 6.26
CA GLY A 76 14.19 18.20 6.71
C GLY A 76 14.40 17.28 7.91
N VAL A 77 13.52 16.31 8.12
CA VAL A 77 13.61 15.32 9.20
C VAL A 77 14.57 14.22 8.78
N ASP A 78 15.57 13.92 9.62
CA ASP A 78 16.40 12.72 9.50
C ASP A 78 15.64 11.54 10.12
N ALA A 79 14.69 11.00 9.35
CA ALA A 79 13.70 10.04 9.83
C ALA A 79 14.29 8.64 10.03
N MET A 80 14.06 8.07 11.21
CA MET A 80 14.38 6.69 11.55
C MET A 80 13.16 5.79 11.31
N LEU A 81 13.37 4.47 11.32
CA LEU A 81 12.32 3.47 11.10
C LEU A 81 11.04 3.70 11.93
N GLN A 82 11.22 4.08 13.20
CA GLN A 82 10.10 4.32 14.11
C GLN A 82 9.22 5.50 13.66
N ASP A 83 9.79 6.54 13.04
CA ASP A 83 9.02 7.71 12.59
C ASP A 83 8.03 7.32 11.49
N TYR A 84 8.42 6.41 10.60
CA TYR A 84 7.52 5.86 9.58
C TYR A 84 6.44 4.97 10.18
N ILE A 85 6.81 4.14 11.16
CA ILE A 85 5.83 3.29 11.87
C ILE A 85 4.81 4.18 12.57
N ASP A 86 5.24 5.19 13.33
CA ASP A 86 4.34 6.06 14.08
C ASP A 86 3.37 6.82 13.17
N GLU A 87 3.82 7.28 12.00
CA GLU A 87 2.97 7.96 11.03
C GLU A 87 1.98 7.01 10.33
N LEU A 88 2.35 5.75 10.12
CA LEU A 88 1.59 4.79 9.28
C LEU A 88 0.86 3.69 10.05
N ILE A 89 1.05 3.55 11.37
CA ILE A 89 0.48 2.45 12.17
C ILE A 89 -1.06 2.46 12.22
N GLY A 90 -1.69 3.60 11.95
CA GLY A 90 -3.15 3.70 11.79
C GLY A 90 -3.65 3.18 10.44
N GLU A 91 -2.75 2.96 9.47
CA GLU A 91 -3.04 2.55 8.10
C GLU A 91 -2.61 1.10 7.84
N PHE A 92 -1.44 0.70 8.35
CA PHE A 92 -0.81 -0.59 8.09
C PHE A 92 -0.16 -1.19 9.34
N GLU A 93 0.04 -2.50 9.34
CA GLU A 93 0.78 -3.18 10.41
C GLU A 93 2.29 -2.87 10.33
N SER A 94 2.96 -2.80 11.49
CA SER A 94 4.39 -2.42 11.56
C SER A 94 5.29 -3.28 10.67
N GLU A 95 5.13 -4.61 10.70
CA GLU A 95 5.92 -5.54 9.89
C GLU A 95 5.77 -5.26 8.39
N PHE A 96 4.53 -5.00 7.96
CA PHE A 96 4.25 -4.66 6.57
C PHE A 96 4.89 -3.33 6.17
N ILE A 97 4.84 -2.30 7.02
CA ILE A 97 5.51 -1.02 6.77
C ILE A 97 7.02 -1.21 6.59
N ILE A 98 7.65 -1.98 7.49
CA ILE A 98 9.10 -2.26 7.46
C ILE A 98 9.47 -2.95 6.15
N ASN A 99 8.74 -4.00 5.78
CA ASN A 99 9.01 -4.75 4.54
C ASN A 99 8.92 -3.83 3.31
N LYS A 100 7.90 -2.97 3.25
CA LYS A 100 7.74 -2.03 2.14
C LYS A 100 8.81 -0.94 2.08
N LEU A 101 9.28 -0.45 3.23
CA LEU A 101 10.41 0.49 3.28
C LEU A 101 11.70 -0.13 2.71
N ILE A 102 11.91 -1.43 2.95
CA ILE A 102 13.02 -2.21 2.38
C ILE A 102 12.80 -2.40 0.88
N ASP A 103 11.62 -2.87 0.46
CA ASP A 103 11.29 -3.13 -0.95
C ASP A 103 11.48 -1.88 -1.82
N LEU A 104 11.14 -0.71 -1.29
CA LEU A 104 11.29 0.58 -1.96
C LEU A 104 12.72 1.16 -1.90
N GLY A 105 13.65 0.49 -1.21
CA GLY A 105 15.02 0.96 -1.02
C GLY A 105 15.13 2.24 -0.18
N ILE A 106 14.12 2.53 0.65
CA ILE A 106 14.11 3.67 1.58
C ILE A 106 14.96 3.34 2.81
N PHE A 107 14.91 2.09 3.27
CA PHE A 107 15.81 1.57 4.31
C PHE A 107 16.65 0.41 3.78
N GLU A 108 17.88 0.33 4.26
CA GLU A 108 18.76 -0.81 3.97
C GLU A 108 18.47 -1.98 4.93
N GLU A 109 18.38 -3.18 4.37
CA GLU A 109 18.15 -4.46 5.07
C GLU A 109 19.14 -4.71 6.24
N GLU A 110 20.37 -4.19 6.12
CA GLU A 110 21.46 -4.45 7.07
C GLU A 110 21.34 -3.71 8.42
N GLN A 111 20.57 -2.62 8.53
CA GLN A 111 20.36 -1.92 9.81
C GLN A 111 19.27 -2.55 10.69
N SER A 112 18.21 -3.10 10.07
CA SER A 112 17.07 -3.68 10.80
C SER A 112 17.43 -4.99 11.51
N LEU A 113 18.29 -5.82 10.91
CA LEU A 113 18.68 -7.12 11.47
C LEU A 113 19.69 -7.03 12.63
N ARG A 114 20.53 -5.98 12.65
CA ARG A 114 21.56 -5.80 13.69
C ARG A 114 21.00 -5.44 15.06
N ASN A 115 19.76 -4.93 15.13
CA ASN A 115 19.08 -4.61 16.39
C ASN A 115 18.20 -5.76 16.91
N ALA A 116 18.11 -6.87 16.19
CA ALA A 116 17.34 -8.07 16.58
C ALA A 116 18.23 -9.19 17.19
N SER A 117 19.51 -8.91 17.47
CA SER A 117 20.48 -9.84 18.09
C SER A 117 21.03 -9.32 19.40
#